data_AF-A0A645BWZ5-F1
#
_entry.id   AF-A0A645BWZ5-F1
#
_cell.length_a   1.000
_cell.length_b   1.000
_cell.length_c   1.000
_cell.angle_alpha   90.00
_cell.angle_beta   90.00
_cell.angle_gamma   90.00
#
_symmetry.space_group_name_H-M   'P 1'
#
loop_
_entity.id
_entity.type
_entity.pdbx_description
1 polymer ?
#
loop_
_entity_poly.entity_id
_entity_poly.type
_entity_poly.pdbx_seq_one_letter_code
_entity_poly.pdbx_strand_id
1 'polypeptide(L)'
;MIWTKEKLWELKELYENPFNNAKEIAEHFNMSVRELYNLAHRKGFVRGTYQEFGYQKCSTCKQILEANSDNFYVNKNYKNGFGYECKPCARKRRMEVYKTKKGVK
;
A
#
# COMPACT_ATOMS: atom_id res chain seq x y z
N MET A 1 23.93 2.91 -17.42
CA MET A 1 24.02 1.77 -16.46
C MET A 1 23.87 0.47 -17.23
N ILE A 2 24.78 -0.49 -17.01
CA ILE A 2 24.64 -1.86 -17.55
C ILE A 2 23.81 -2.68 -16.56
N TRP A 3 22.73 -3.29 -17.06
CA TRP A 3 21.85 -4.17 -16.29
C TRP A 3 22.31 -5.62 -16.42
N THR A 4 23.00 -6.11 -15.40
CA THR A 4 23.36 -7.53 -15.30
C THR A 4 22.14 -8.34 -14.83
N LYS A 5 22.23 -9.67 -14.95
CA LYS A 5 21.17 -10.59 -14.49
C LYS A 5 20.94 -10.44 -12.98
N GLU A 6 22.02 -10.28 -12.21
CA GLU A 6 22.01 -10.14 -10.76
C GLU A 6 21.28 -8.86 -10.36
N LYS A 7 21.62 -7.72 -10.99
CA LYS A 7 20.94 -6.44 -10.73
C LYS A 7 19.45 -6.47 -11.10
N LEU A 8 19.07 -7.18 -12.15
CA LEU A 8 17.67 -7.34 -12.53
C LEU A 8 16.91 -8.19 -11.51
N TRP A 9 17.54 -9.21 -10.94
CA TRP A 9 16.94 -10.06 -9.92
C TRP A 9 16.76 -9.30 -8.61
N GLU A 10 17.80 -8.60 -8.15
CA GLU A 10 17.74 -7.72 -6.98
C GLU A 10 16.65 -6.64 -7.13
N LEU A 11 16.60 -5.98 -8.30
CA LEU A 11 15.55 -5.00 -8.60
C LEU A 11 14.15 -5.63 -8.51
N LYS A 12 13.98 -6.84 -9.04
CA LYS A 12 12.69 -7.55 -9.01
C LYS A 12 12.27 -7.79 -7.56
N GLU A 13 13.13 -8.38 -6.73
CA GLU A 13 12.82 -8.66 -5.32
C GLU A 13 12.45 -7.39 -4.55
N LEU A 14 13.24 -6.32 -4.74
CA LEU A 14 12.99 -5.05 -4.08
C LEU A 14 11.68 -4.40 -4.54
N TYR A 15 11.40 -4.43 -5.85
CA TYR A 15 10.24 -3.77 -6.44
C TYR A 15 8.93 -4.50 -6.14
N GLU A 16 8.93 -5.83 -6.23
CA GLU A 16 7.73 -6.64 -5.98
C GLU A 16 7.33 -6.64 -4.50
N ASN A 17 8.27 -6.34 -3.58
CA ASN A 17 7.95 -6.15 -2.17
C ASN A 17 7.22 -4.80 -1.91
N PRO A 18 5.96 -4.83 -1.44
CA PRO A 18 5.15 -3.61 -1.25
C PRO A 18 5.59 -2.74 -0.07
N PHE A 19 6.39 -3.26 0.86
CA PHE A 19 6.92 -2.50 1.99
C PHE A 19 8.07 -1.59 1.58
N ASN A 20 8.78 -1.94 0.51
CA ASN A 20 9.88 -1.12 0.01
C ASN A 20 9.35 0.13 -0.69
N ASN A 21 9.92 1.29 -0.35
CA ASN A 21 9.55 2.56 -0.95
C ASN A 21 10.16 2.68 -2.36
N ALA A 22 9.35 3.06 -3.35
CA ALA A 22 9.83 3.25 -4.72
C ALA A 22 10.96 4.30 -4.83
N LYS A 23 10.97 5.31 -3.96
CA LYS A 23 12.03 6.32 -3.90
C LYS A 23 13.36 5.72 -3.43
N GLU A 24 13.34 4.94 -2.35
CA GLU A 24 14.53 4.28 -1.81
C GLU A 24 15.10 3.26 -2.80
N ILE A 25 14.24 2.50 -3.48
CA ILE A 25 14.65 1.59 -4.56
C ILE A 25 15.33 2.38 -5.69
N ALA A 26 14.73 3.49 -6.12
CA ALA A 26 15.28 4.31 -7.19
C ALA A 26 16.65 4.92 -6.80
N GLU A 27 16.78 5.37 -5.56
CA GLU A 27 18.04 5.86 -4.98
C GLU A 27 19.12 4.76 -4.94
N HIS A 28 18.76 3.54 -4.51
CA HIS A 28 19.65 2.37 -4.49
C HIS A 28 20.25 2.07 -5.86
N PHE A 29 19.44 2.16 -6.92
CA PHE A 29 19.90 1.98 -8.29
C PHE A 29 20.33 3.28 -8.99
N ASN A 30 20.54 4.39 -8.25
CA ASN A 30 20.99 5.68 -8.78
C ASN A 30 20.18 6.15 -10.01
N MET A 31 18.85 6.10 -9.91
CA MET A 31 17.94 6.57 -10.96
C MET A 31 16.75 7.35 -10.38
N SER A 32 16.02 8.01 -11.27
CA SER A 32 14.73 8.61 -10.90
C SER A 32 13.65 7.54 -10.69
N VAL A 33 12.66 7.87 -9.87
CA VAL A 33 11.47 7.02 -9.67
C VAL A 33 10.74 6.75 -11.00
N ARG A 34 10.77 7.70 -11.93
CA ARG A 34 10.17 7.54 -13.26
C ARG A 34 10.90 6.48 -14.08
N GLU A 35 12.23 6.49 -14.05
CA GLU A 35 13.04 5.46 -14.73
C GLU A 35 12.82 4.08 -14.12
N LEU A 36 12.72 4.00 -12.79
CA LEU A 36 12.36 2.79 -12.09
C LEU A 36 11.03 2.21 -12.59
N TYR A 37 9.96 3.03 -12.64
CA TYR A 37 8.66 2.58 -13.14
C TYR A 37 8.70 2.12 -14.59
N ASN A 38 9.37 2.88 -15.46
CA ASN A 38 9.51 2.51 -16.87
C ASN A 38 10.29 1.21 -17.05
N LEU A 39 11.34 0.99 -16.25
CA LEU A 39 12.13 -0.23 -16.30
C LEU A 39 11.33 -1.43 -15.79
N ALA A 40 10.69 -1.31 -14.63
CA ALA A 40 9.85 -2.35 -14.05
C ALA A 40 8.75 -2.78 -15.04
N HIS A 41 8.05 -1.81 -15.64
CA HIS A 41 7.05 -2.06 -16.66
C HIS A 41 7.62 -2.82 -17.87
N ARG A 42 8.75 -2.37 -18.44
CA ARG A 42 9.41 -3.04 -19.57
C ARG A 42 9.89 -4.46 -19.24
N LYS A 43 10.18 -4.73 -17.98
CA LYS A 43 10.65 -6.05 -17.51
C LYS A 43 9.51 -6.93 -16.96
N GLY A 44 8.28 -6.42 -16.93
CA GLY A 44 7.11 -7.15 -16.42
C GLY A 44 7.11 -7.32 -14.90
N PHE A 45 7.81 -6.47 -14.15
CA PHE A 45 7.79 -6.49 -12.68
C PHE A 45 6.55 -5.75 -12.18
N VAL A 46 5.86 -6.33 -11.20
CA VAL A 46 4.59 -5.80 -10.68
C VAL A 46 4.74 -5.50 -9.20
N ARG A 47 4.24 -4.35 -8.72
CA ARG A 47 4.21 -4.08 -7.28
C ARG A 47 3.33 -5.11 -6.58
N GLY A 48 3.86 -5.83 -5.59
CA GLY A 48 3.09 -6.77 -4.78
C GLY A 48 2.01 -6.09 -3.96
N THR A 49 1.16 -6.90 -3.33
CA THR A 49 0.05 -6.38 -2.52
C THR A 49 0.32 -6.62 -1.04
N TYR A 50 0.01 -5.65 -0.17
CA TYR A 50 0.18 -5.82 1.28
C TYR A 50 -0.59 -7.04 1.82
N GLN A 51 -1.72 -7.36 1.19
CA GLN A 51 -2.61 -8.43 1.58
C GLN A 51 -1.97 -9.82 1.48
N GLU A 52 -1.05 -10.03 0.53
CA GLU A 52 -0.27 -11.28 0.41
C GLU A 52 0.61 -11.53 1.64
N PHE A 53 0.93 -10.48 2.40
CA PHE A 53 1.73 -10.54 3.62
C PHE A 53 0.88 -10.42 4.90
N GLY A 54 -0.45 -10.41 4.80
CA GLY A 54 -1.34 -10.23 5.96
C GLY A 54 -1.47 -8.78 6.43
N TYR A 55 -1.09 -7.80 5.60
CA TYR A 55 -1.21 -6.37 5.91
C TYR A 55 -2.21 -5.66 4.99
N GLN A 56 -2.65 -4.48 5.41
CA GLN A 56 -3.49 -3.60 4.61
C GLN A 56 -3.13 -2.14 4.86
N LYS A 57 -3.14 -1.36 3.79
CA LYS A 57 -3.00 0.10 3.84
C LYS A 57 -4.36 0.76 4.04
N CYS A 58 -4.51 1.54 5.11
CA CYS A 58 -5.70 2.36 5.31
C CYS A 58 -5.85 3.39 4.18
N SER A 59 -7.02 3.45 3.56
CA SER A 59 -7.30 4.39 2.47
C SER A 59 -7.27 5.86 2.92
N THR A 60 -7.56 6.15 4.20
CA THR A 60 -7.63 7.50 4.75
C THR A 60 -6.27 7.98 5.24
N CYS A 61 -5.70 7.33 6.26
CA CYS A 61 -4.45 7.78 6.88
C CYS A 61 -3.19 7.23 6.20
N LYS A 62 -3.33 6.32 5.23
CA LYS A 62 -2.23 5.69 4.48
C LYS A 62 -1.27 4.84 5.31
N GLN A 63 -1.54 4.62 6.60
CA GLN A 63 -0.78 3.69 7.44
C GLN A 63 -0.98 2.23 6.97
N ILE A 64 0.09 1.45 7.05
CA ILE A 64 0.09 0.01 6.79
C ILE A 64 -0.06 -0.69 8.15
N LEU A 65 -1.10 -1.50 8.30
CA LEU A 65 -1.44 -2.19 9.54
C LEU A 65 -1.74 -3.66 9.23
N GLU A 66 -1.64 -4.54 10.22
CA GLU A 66 -2.09 -5.92 10.06
C GLU A 66 -3.56 -5.98 9.64
N ALA A 67 -3.86 -6.79 8.64
CA ALA A 67 -5.21 -7.01 8.12
C ALA A 67 -5.98 -7.96 9.05
N ASN A 68 -6.28 -7.49 10.25
CA ASN A 68 -6.99 -8.23 11.30
C ASN A 68 -8.18 -7.43 11.84
N SER A 69 -8.99 -8.10 12.67
CA SER A 69 -10.19 -7.51 13.27
C SER A 69 -9.89 -6.43 14.30
N ASP A 70 -8.65 -6.26 14.75
CA ASP A 70 -8.27 -5.22 15.71
C ASP A 70 -8.09 -3.88 15.00
N ASN A 71 -7.43 -3.89 13.84
CA ASN A 71 -7.13 -2.71 13.05
C ASN A 71 -8.25 -2.33 12.06
N PHE A 72 -9.01 -3.30 11.55
CA PHE A 72 -10.03 -3.09 10.51
C PHE A 72 -11.38 -3.68 10.91
N TYR A 73 -12.46 -3.07 10.42
CA TYR A 73 -13.80 -3.66 10.57
C TYR A 73 -13.99 -4.79 9.56
N VAL A 74 -14.55 -5.91 10.02
CA VAL A 74 -14.91 -7.03 9.15
C VAL A 74 -15.96 -6.59 8.14
N ASN A 75 -15.75 -6.92 6.88
CA ASN A 75 -16.69 -6.69 5.80
C ASN A 75 -16.54 -7.77 4.73
N LYS A 76 -17.52 -8.67 4.71
CA LYS A 76 -17.60 -9.83 3.80
C LYS A 76 -17.71 -9.47 2.31
N ASN A 77 -18.00 -8.22 1.97
CA ASN A 77 -18.10 -7.79 0.57
C ASN A 77 -16.73 -7.50 -0.05
N TYR A 78 -15.66 -7.45 0.74
CA TYR A 78 -14.29 -7.26 0.24
C TYR A 78 -13.53 -8.57 0.15
N LYS A 79 -12.63 -8.66 -0.85
CA LYS A 79 -11.85 -9.87 -1.18
C LYS A 79 -11.08 -10.44 0.02
N ASN A 80 -10.58 -9.58 0.91
CA ASN A 80 -9.82 -9.98 2.10
C ASN A 80 -10.67 -9.96 3.39
N GLY A 81 -11.99 -9.76 3.31
CA GLY A 81 -12.89 -9.78 4.46
C GLY A 81 -12.82 -8.55 5.36
N PHE A 82 -12.07 -7.51 5.02
CA PHE A 82 -11.91 -6.29 5.83
C PHE A 82 -12.26 -5.02 5.06
N GLY A 83 -12.79 -4.02 5.76
CA GLY A 83 -13.00 -2.67 5.21
C GLY A 83 -11.68 -1.99 4.82
N TYR A 84 -11.76 -1.00 3.93
CA TYR A 84 -10.62 -0.27 3.36
C TYR A 84 -10.03 0.81 4.29
N GLU A 85 -10.72 1.15 5.38
CA GLU A 85 -10.32 2.13 6.39
C GLU A 85 -10.01 1.45 7.72
N CYS A 86 -8.97 1.91 8.43
CA CYS A 86 -8.71 1.46 9.80
C CYS A 86 -9.81 1.94 10.76
N LYS A 87 -9.98 1.25 11.89
CA LYS A 87 -11.02 1.57 12.87
C LYS A 87 -10.98 3.03 13.36
N PRO A 88 -9.81 3.63 13.68
CA PRO A 88 -9.74 5.04 14.08
C PRO A 88 -10.32 5.98 13.03
N CYS A 89 -9.95 5.81 11.75
CA CYS A 89 -10.46 6.62 10.66
C CYS A 89 -11.97 6.41 10.45
N ALA A 90 -12.42 5.15 10.46
CA ALA A 90 -13.84 4.83 10.30
C ALA A 90 -14.69 5.37 11.46
N ARG A 91 -14.16 5.43 12.69
CA ARG A 91 -14.84 6.03 13.85
C ARG A 91 -14.94 7.54 13.70
N LYS A 92 -13.85 8.22 13.32
CA LYS A 92 -13.83 9.67 13.08
C LYS A 92 -14.88 10.07 12.04
N ARG A 93 -14.90 9.39 10.90
CA ARG A 93 -15.89 9.62 9.83
C ARG A 93 -17.33 9.42 10.31
N ARG A 94 -17.61 8.36 11.10
CA ARG A 94 -18.95 8.14 11.68
C ARG A 94 -19.38 9.25 12.63
N MET A 95 -18.45 9.76 13.44
CA MET A 95 -18.72 10.88 14.35
C MET A 95 -19.04 12.17 13.59
N GLU A 96 -18.29 12.46 12.52
CA GLU A 96 -18.55 13.62 11.65
C GLU A 96 -19.95 13.55 11.02
N VAL A 97 -20.33 12.38 10.47
CA VAL A 97 -21.69 12.15 9.91
C VAL A 97 -22.78 12.33 10.98
N TYR A 98 -22.53 11.91 12.21
CA TYR A 98 -23.49 12.09 13.30
C TYR A 98 -23.69 13.57 13.67
N LYS A 99 -22.60 14.35 13.75
CA LYS A 99 -22.66 15.80 14.02
C LYS A 99 -23.45 16.54 12.94
N THR A 100 -23.17 16.26 11.67
CA THR A 100 -23.86 16.90 10.54
C THR A 100 -25.36 16.57 10.52
N LYS A 101 -25.73 15.32 10.82
CA LYS A 101 -27.15 14.90 10.89
C LYS A 101 -27.92 15.53 12.04
N LYS A 102 -27.29 15.85 13.17
CA LYS A 102 -27.96 16.49 14.31
C LYS A 102 -27.97 18.02 14.26
N GLY A 103 -27.44 18.64 13.20
CA GLY A 103 -27.33 20.10 13.13
C GLY A 103 -26.42 20.71 14.21
N VAL A 104 -25.62 19.89 14.88
CA VAL A 104 -24.64 20.33 15.89
C VAL A 104 -23.39 20.72 15.12
N LYS A 105 -23.31 22.00 14.74
CA LYS A 105 -22.07 22.63 14.26
C LYS A 105 -21.12 22.85 15.42
#